data_AF-A0A956PP34-F1
#
_entry.id   AF-A0A956PP34-F1
#
_cell.length_a   1.000
_cell.length_b   1.000
_cell.length_c   1.000
_cell.angle_alpha   90.00
_cell.angle_beta   90.00
_cell.angle_gamma   90.00
#
_symmetry.space_group_name_H-M   'P 1'
#
loop_
_entity.id
_entity.type
_entity.pdbx_description
1 polymer ?
#
loop_
_entity_poly.entity_id
_entity_poly.type
_entity_poly.pdbx_seq_one_letter_code
_entity_poly.pdbx_strand_id
1 'polypeptide(L)'
;MERRREEKRREVDFGGLLAFGCFALFVLWTELNPSGVACGGVSTACGSTVKNISTGVEMYAADHDGQFPPDLQALVPDYLVYLPECSGTFNGCRARTVFGIRNALASLGEPRTGPAAVPTYETYSDAEGNPQYRVVCKRKHNGQKRYFSEGDRFEGIWDGQVKPY
;
A
#
# COMPACT_ATOMS: atom_id res chain seq x y z
N MET A 1 -2.56 -30.66 -61.68
CA MET A 1 -2.93 -29.40 -60.99
C MET A 1 -2.64 -29.40 -59.49
N GLU A 2 -2.40 -30.56 -58.85
CA GLU A 2 -2.12 -30.63 -57.40
C GLU A 2 -0.73 -30.13 -57.00
N ARG A 3 0.32 -30.33 -57.82
CA ARG A 3 1.68 -29.83 -57.52
C ARG A 3 1.79 -28.30 -57.37
N ARG A 4 0.92 -27.51 -58.03
CA ARG A 4 0.92 -26.04 -57.89
C ARG A 4 0.31 -25.55 -56.58
N ARG A 5 -0.47 -26.40 -55.86
CA ARG A 5 -1.05 -26.03 -54.57
C ARG A 5 -0.09 -26.27 -53.40
N GLU A 6 0.89 -27.16 -53.55
CA GLU A 6 1.91 -27.43 -52.53
C GLU A 6 3.02 -26.38 -52.51
N GLU A 7 3.40 -25.85 -53.67
CA GLU A 7 4.43 -24.80 -53.77
C GLU A 7 3.97 -23.49 -53.10
N LYS A 8 2.67 -23.18 -53.22
CA LYS A 8 2.03 -22.02 -52.59
C LYS A 8 1.83 -22.17 -51.07
N ARG A 9 2.02 -23.37 -50.52
CA ARG A 9 1.95 -23.65 -49.07
C ARG A 9 3.32 -23.51 -48.40
N ARG A 10 4.40 -23.39 -49.19
CA ARG A 10 5.79 -23.17 -48.74
C ARG A 10 6.26 -21.72 -48.81
N GLU A 11 5.47 -20.83 -49.42
CA GLU A 11 5.38 -19.43 -48.98
C GLU A 11 4.68 -19.42 -47.61
N VAL A 12 5.28 -20.12 -46.64
CA VAL A 12 5.03 -19.87 -45.22
C VAL A 12 5.34 -18.39 -45.07
N ASP A 13 4.28 -17.59 -44.91
CA ASP A 13 4.28 -16.13 -44.92
C ASP A 13 5.52 -15.59 -44.21
N PHE A 14 6.58 -15.35 -44.97
CA PHE A 14 7.84 -14.87 -44.42
C PHE A 14 7.59 -13.50 -43.76
N GLY A 15 6.66 -12.74 -44.34
CA GLY A 15 6.12 -11.52 -43.74
C GLY A 15 5.42 -11.77 -42.41
N GLY A 16 4.62 -12.84 -42.29
CA GLY A 16 3.99 -13.24 -41.03
C GLY A 16 5.02 -13.60 -39.95
N LEU A 17 6.01 -14.41 -40.30
CA LEU A 17 7.04 -14.87 -39.36
C LEU A 17 7.92 -13.69 -38.86
N LEU A 18 8.24 -12.75 -39.74
CA LEU A 18 9.00 -11.55 -39.41
C LEU A 18 8.17 -10.58 -38.55
N ALA A 19 6.89 -10.40 -38.86
CA ALA A 19 5.98 -9.59 -38.04
C ALA A 19 5.82 -10.17 -36.62
N PHE A 20 5.65 -11.50 -36.50
CA PHE A 20 5.61 -12.19 -35.21
C PHE A 20 6.91 -12.02 -34.44
N GLY A 21 8.06 -12.14 -35.11
CA GLY A 21 9.37 -11.92 -34.50
C GLY A 21 9.54 -10.51 -33.94
N CYS A 22 9.20 -9.48 -34.72
CA CYS A 22 9.24 -8.08 -34.27
C CYS A 22 8.30 -7.82 -33.08
N PHE A 23 7.09 -8.38 -33.13
CA PHE A 23 6.14 -8.25 -32.02
C PHE A 23 6.66 -8.92 -30.74
N ALA A 24 7.22 -10.13 -30.85
CA ALA A 24 7.79 -10.84 -29.70
C ALA A 24 8.97 -10.07 -29.08
N LEU A 25 9.85 -9.49 -29.90
CA LEU A 25 10.96 -8.66 -29.43
C LEU A 25 10.48 -7.38 -28.75
N PHE A 26 9.42 -6.74 -29.29
CA PHE A 26 8.82 -5.57 -28.68
C PHE A 26 8.23 -5.90 -27.29
N VAL A 27 7.46 -6.98 -27.19
CA VAL A 27 6.92 -7.46 -25.89
C VAL A 27 8.06 -7.73 -24.90
N LEU A 28 9.11 -8.44 -25.32
CA LEU A 28 10.27 -8.72 -24.47
C LEU A 28 10.96 -7.43 -24.01
N TRP A 29 11.15 -6.45 -24.90
CA TRP A 29 11.74 -5.16 -24.56
C TRP A 29 10.91 -4.40 -23.52
N THR A 30 9.57 -4.40 -23.64
CA THR A 30 8.68 -3.75 -22.66
C THR A 30 8.62 -4.45 -21.30
N GLU A 31 8.89 -5.75 -21.23
CA GLU A 31 8.97 -6.50 -19.97
C GLU A 31 10.34 -6.32 -19.28
N LEU A 32 11.39 -6.07 -20.05
CA LEU A 32 12.73 -5.76 -19.55
C LEU A 32 12.89 -4.29 -19.13
N ASN A 33 12.13 -3.38 -19.74
CA ASN A 33 12.14 -1.94 -19.41
C ASN A 33 10.81 -1.52 -18.76
N PRO A 34 10.66 -1.67 -17.43
CA PRO A 34 9.44 -1.28 -16.74
C PRO A 34 9.22 0.24 -16.85
N SER A 35 8.01 0.66 -17.23
CA SER A 35 7.65 2.08 -17.37
C SER A 35 7.28 2.74 -16.04
N GLY A 36 7.22 1.97 -14.95
CA GLY A 36 6.92 2.50 -13.62
C GLY A 36 6.77 1.41 -12.57
N VAL A 37 6.35 1.83 -11.38
CA VAL A 37 6.09 0.94 -10.24
C VAL A 37 4.67 1.18 -9.77
N ALA A 38 3.88 0.11 -9.66
CA ALA A 38 2.56 0.13 -9.06
C ALA A 38 2.67 -0.50 -7.66
N CYS A 39 2.51 0.32 -6.62
CA CYS A 39 2.37 -0.18 -5.26
C CYS A 39 0.89 -0.45 -5.00
N GLY A 40 0.55 -1.66 -4.57
CA GLY A 40 -0.79 -1.94 -4.11
C GLY A 40 -1.05 -1.10 -2.87
N GLY A 41 -2.20 -0.41 -2.85
CA GLY A 41 -2.59 0.43 -1.73
C GLY A 41 -2.54 -0.33 -0.41
N VAL A 42 -2.34 0.42 0.66
CA VAL A 42 -2.54 -0.01 2.04
C VAL A 42 -3.84 -0.79 2.14
N SER A 43 -3.81 -1.98 2.74
CA SER A 43 -5.03 -2.76 2.97
C SER A 43 -6.05 -1.88 3.68
N THR A 44 -7.27 -1.79 3.15
CA THR A 44 -8.38 -1.02 3.75
C THR A 44 -8.60 -1.34 5.22
N ALA A 45 -8.36 -2.60 5.62
CA ALA A 45 -8.41 -3.07 7.01
C ALA A 45 -7.44 -2.30 7.94
N CYS A 46 -6.20 -2.08 7.50
CA CYS A 46 -5.22 -1.32 8.29
C CYS A 46 -5.65 0.14 8.45
N GLY A 47 -6.25 0.73 7.42
CA GLY A 47 -6.80 2.09 7.49
C GLY A 47 -7.96 2.23 8.48
N SER A 48 -8.90 1.27 8.51
CA SER A 48 -9.99 1.29 9.51
C SER A 48 -9.48 1.10 10.92
N THR A 49 -8.49 0.23 11.13
CA THR A 49 -7.88 0.01 12.44
C THR A 49 -7.27 1.28 13.01
N VAL A 50 -6.48 1.99 12.18
CA VAL A 50 -5.87 3.26 12.58
C VAL A 50 -6.92 4.32 12.91
N LYS A 51 -8.02 4.40 12.14
CA LYS A 51 -9.12 5.33 12.43
C LYS A 51 -9.75 5.07 13.79
N ASN A 52 -10.05 3.81 14.12
CA ASN A 52 -10.64 3.48 15.42
C ASN A 52 -9.70 3.88 16.58
N ILE A 53 -8.39 3.64 16.44
CA ILE A 53 -7.41 4.06 17.44
C ILE A 53 -7.36 5.59 17.54
N SER A 54 -7.34 6.29 16.41
CA SER A 54 -7.35 7.76 16.37
C SER A 54 -8.57 8.32 17.11
N THR A 55 -9.76 7.78 16.86
CA THR A 55 -10.98 8.17 17.58
C THR A 55 -10.86 7.90 19.08
N GLY A 56 -10.27 6.77 19.49
CA GLY A 56 -10.00 6.51 20.90
C GLY A 56 -9.09 7.55 21.54
N VAL A 57 -8.04 7.98 20.83
CA VAL A 57 -7.13 9.05 21.29
C VAL A 57 -7.86 10.39 21.39
N GLU A 58 -8.71 10.73 20.43
CA GLU A 58 -9.52 11.96 20.46
C GLU A 58 -10.46 11.98 21.67
N MET A 59 -11.11 10.86 21.97
CA MET A 59 -11.96 10.73 23.16
C MET A 59 -11.16 10.84 24.45
N TYR A 60 -10.00 10.17 24.53
CA TYR A 60 -9.11 10.29 25.69
C TYR A 60 -8.69 11.74 25.93
N ALA A 61 -8.29 12.45 24.88
CA ALA A 61 -7.88 13.84 24.97
C ALA A 61 -9.05 14.74 25.41
N ALA A 62 -10.27 14.48 24.94
CA ALA A 62 -11.45 15.24 25.39
C ALA A 62 -11.70 15.09 26.90
N ASP A 63 -11.47 13.90 27.47
CA ASP A 63 -11.69 13.63 28.89
C ASP A 63 -10.50 14.04 29.78
N HIS A 64 -9.31 14.25 29.21
CA HIS A 64 -8.07 14.59 29.92
C HIS A 64 -7.54 15.99 29.58
N ASP A 65 -8.41 16.98 29.42
CA ASP A 65 -8.03 18.39 29.18
C ASP A 65 -7.10 18.59 27.97
N GLY A 66 -7.29 17.81 26.91
CA GLY A 66 -6.48 17.84 25.71
C GLY A 66 -5.15 17.08 25.81
N GLN A 67 -4.90 16.35 26.90
CA GLN A 67 -3.68 15.57 27.06
C GLN A 67 -3.77 14.24 26.29
N PHE A 68 -2.70 13.92 25.55
CA PHE A 68 -2.59 12.65 24.85
C PHE A 68 -2.21 11.52 25.81
N PRO A 69 -2.64 10.27 25.54
CA PRO A 69 -2.30 9.14 26.39
C PRO A 69 -0.80 8.81 26.33
N PRO A 70 -0.19 8.35 27.45
CA PRO A 70 1.23 7.98 27.50
C PRO A 70 1.52 6.67 26.77
N ASP A 71 0.51 5.85 26.49
CA ASP A 71 0.59 4.70 25.61
C ASP A 71 -0.78 4.35 25.02
N LEU A 72 -0.77 3.51 23.97
CA LEU A 72 -2.02 3.01 23.39
C LEU A 72 -2.75 2.03 24.33
N GLN A 73 -2.10 1.56 25.40
CA GLN A 73 -2.75 0.67 26.37
C GLN A 73 -3.67 1.45 27.31
N ALA A 74 -3.39 2.72 27.59
CA ALA A 74 -4.25 3.62 28.36
C ALA A 74 -5.63 3.84 27.71
N LEU A 75 -5.77 3.55 26.41
CA LEU A 75 -7.06 3.58 25.72
C LEU A 75 -7.94 2.37 26.06
N VAL A 76 -7.35 1.28 26.55
CA VAL A 76 -8.05 0.02 26.86
C VAL A 76 -8.19 -0.09 28.39
N PRO A 77 -9.37 -0.44 28.92
CA PRO A 77 -10.60 -0.81 28.20
C PRO A 77 -11.58 0.35 27.95
N ASP A 78 -11.29 1.55 28.44
CA ASP A 78 -12.30 2.62 28.56
C ASP A 78 -12.73 3.24 27.23
N TYR A 79 -11.81 3.36 26.26
CA TYR A 79 -12.07 3.94 24.93
C TYR A 79 -12.03 2.89 23.82
N LEU A 80 -11.30 1.79 24.03
CA LEU A 80 -11.17 0.66 23.10
C LEU A 80 -11.34 -0.65 23.86
N VAL A 81 -12.12 -1.58 23.32
CA VAL A 81 -12.34 -2.91 23.93
C VAL A 81 -11.03 -3.72 24.00
N TYR A 82 -10.22 -3.63 22.96
CA TYR A 82 -8.90 -4.23 22.86
C TYR A 82 -8.07 -3.44 21.85
N LEU A 83 -6.75 -3.57 21.91
CA LEU A 83 -5.88 -2.92 20.93
C LEU A 83 -5.81 -3.77 19.66
N PRO A 84 -6.36 -3.32 18.53
CA PRO A 84 -6.39 -4.12 17.31
C PRO A 84 -4.99 -4.21 16.67
N GLU A 85 -4.63 -5.40 16.19
CA GLU A 85 -3.41 -5.58 15.42
C GLU A 85 -3.57 -5.03 13.99
N CYS A 86 -2.52 -4.43 13.44
CA CYS A 86 -2.52 -4.00 12.06
C CYS A 86 -2.27 -5.20 11.15
N SER A 87 -3.35 -5.87 10.71
CA SER A 87 -3.32 -6.92 9.69
C SER A 87 -3.13 -6.32 8.29
N GLY A 88 -1.96 -5.71 8.07
CA GLY A 88 -1.60 -5.11 6.79
C GLY A 88 -1.07 -6.16 5.82
N THR A 89 -1.89 -6.63 4.87
CA THR A 89 -1.33 -7.26 3.66
C THR A 89 -0.69 -6.15 2.83
N PHE A 90 0.63 -6.05 2.89
CA PHE A 90 1.36 -5.21 1.96
C PHE A 90 1.32 -5.88 0.58
N ASN A 91 0.43 -5.39 -0.27
CA ASN A 91 0.48 -5.69 -1.69
C ASN A 91 1.72 -4.96 -2.23
N GLY A 92 2.86 -5.65 -2.18
CA GLY A 92 4.16 -5.03 -2.45
C GLY A 92 4.22 -4.23 -3.73
N CYS A 93 5.18 -3.32 -3.81
CA CYS A 93 5.44 -2.57 -5.03
C CYS A 93 5.85 -3.53 -6.15
N ARG A 94 5.06 -3.58 -7.21
CA ARG A 94 5.35 -4.36 -8.42
C ARG A 94 5.72 -3.43 -9.54
N ALA A 95 6.76 -3.78 -10.29
CA ALA A 95 7.08 -3.08 -11.53
C ALA A 95 5.89 -3.21 -12.49
N ARG A 96 5.43 -2.09 -13.05
CA ARG A 96 4.35 -2.07 -14.03
C ARG A 96 4.98 -2.27 -15.41
N THR A 97 4.68 -3.40 -16.03
CA THR A 97 5.03 -3.67 -17.42
C THR A 97 3.79 -3.46 -18.29
N VAL A 98 3.99 -3.09 -19.56
CA VAL A 98 2.90 -2.71 -20.48
C VAL A 98 1.89 -3.85 -20.67
N PHE A 99 2.37 -5.10 -20.72
CA PHE A 99 1.54 -6.28 -20.91
C PHE A 99 1.24 -7.03 -19.60
N GLY A 100 1.86 -6.63 -18.48
CA GLY A 100 1.58 -7.20 -17.17
C GLY A 100 1.97 -8.68 -17.02
N ILE A 101 2.79 -9.24 -17.92
CA ILE A 101 3.13 -10.68 -17.90
C ILE A 101 3.91 -11.01 -16.62
N ARG A 102 4.86 -10.15 -16.23
CA ARG A 102 5.54 -10.24 -14.93
C ARG A 102 4.58 -10.17 -13.74
N ASN A 103 3.51 -9.39 -13.82
CA ASN A 103 2.54 -9.28 -12.74
C ASN A 103 1.68 -10.54 -12.61
N ALA A 104 1.31 -11.17 -13.72
CA ALA A 104 0.59 -12.44 -13.76
C ALA A 104 1.44 -13.60 -13.20
N LEU A 105 2.73 -13.64 -13.52
CA LEU A 105 3.67 -14.60 -12.94
C LEU A 105 3.91 -14.32 -11.44
N ALA A 106 4.01 -13.05 -11.04
CA ALA A 106 4.18 -12.68 -9.63
C ALA A 106 2.93 -12.92 -8.77
N SER A 107 1.72 -13.01 -9.36
CA SER A 107 0.52 -13.46 -8.63
C SER A 107 0.49 -14.96 -8.33
N LEU A 108 1.37 -15.76 -8.93
CA LEU A 108 1.50 -17.19 -8.59
C LEU A 108 2.38 -17.42 -7.35
N GLY A 109 3.12 -16.39 -6.90
CA GLY A 109 3.80 -16.44 -5.62
C GLY A 109 2.80 -16.26 -4.48
N GLU A 110 2.91 -17.06 -3.43
CA GLU A 110 2.10 -16.89 -2.22
C GLU A 110 2.16 -15.43 -1.75
N PRO A 111 1.02 -14.83 -1.39
CA PRO A 111 1.02 -13.52 -0.76
C PRO A 111 1.89 -13.64 0.49
N ARG A 112 3.02 -12.92 0.50
CA ARG A 112 3.85 -12.80 1.69
C ARG A 112 3.05 -12.01 2.71
N THR A 113 2.27 -12.72 3.53
CA THR A 113 1.59 -12.13 4.68
C THR A 113 2.67 -11.55 5.58
N GLY A 114 3.51 -12.35 6.20
CA GLY A 114 4.50 -11.86 7.15
C GLY A 114 3.89 -11.09 8.33
N PRO A 115 4.72 -10.69 9.29
CA PRO A 115 4.26 -10.51 10.66
C PRO A 115 3.27 -9.37 10.80
N ALA A 116 2.30 -9.55 11.71
CA ALA A 116 1.38 -8.51 12.14
C ALA A 116 2.18 -7.25 12.53
N ALA A 117 1.72 -6.10 12.07
CA ALA A 117 2.29 -4.83 12.49
C ALA A 117 1.60 -4.40 13.80
N VAL A 118 2.39 -3.95 14.77
CA VAL A 118 1.86 -3.40 16.01
C VAL A 118 1.61 -1.91 15.78
N PRO A 119 0.40 -1.39 16.06
CA PRO A 119 0.16 0.05 16.00
C PRO A 119 1.08 0.75 16.99
N THR A 120 1.69 1.84 16.57
CA THR A 120 2.51 2.71 17.41
C THR A 120 1.97 4.12 17.28
N TYR A 121 2.00 4.87 18.36
CA TYR A 121 1.70 6.30 18.34
C TYR A 121 3.01 7.07 18.45
N GLU A 122 3.13 8.16 17.69
CA GLU A 122 4.26 9.08 17.76
C GLU A 122 3.72 10.48 18.03
N THR A 123 4.30 11.16 19.01
CA THR A 123 4.04 12.58 19.26
C THR A 123 5.11 13.41 18.59
N TYR A 124 4.72 14.49 17.94
CA TYR A 124 5.61 15.47 17.35
C TYR A 124 5.08 16.87 17.64
N SER A 125 5.88 17.91 17.42
CA SER A 125 5.43 19.29 17.49
C SER A 125 5.31 19.84 16.07
N ASP A 126 4.25 20.60 15.79
CA ASP A 126 4.17 21.37 14.54
C ASP A 126 5.17 22.54 14.54
N ALA A 127 5.17 23.34 13.47
CA ALA A 127 6.09 24.46 13.32
C ALA A 127 5.84 25.56 14.38
N GLU A 128 4.61 25.61 14.89
CA GLU A 128 4.12 26.52 15.92
C GLU A 128 4.38 26.00 17.34
N GLY A 129 4.88 24.77 17.48
CA GLY A 129 5.21 24.14 18.75
C GLY A 129 4.04 23.44 19.44
N ASN A 130 2.87 23.34 18.80
CA ASN A 130 1.72 22.63 19.37
C ASN A 130 1.96 21.12 19.29
N PRO A 131 1.58 20.37 20.34
CA PRO A 131 1.70 18.92 20.33
C PRO A 131 0.73 18.31 19.32
N GLN A 132 1.27 17.48 18.45
CA GLN A 132 0.57 16.71 17.44
C GLN A 132 0.81 15.22 17.72
N TYR A 133 -0.11 14.38 17.28
CA TYR A 133 0.04 12.94 17.37
C TYR A 133 -0.20 12.30 16.01
N ARG A 134 0.50 11.20 15.76
CA ARG A 134 0.32 10.36 14.58
C ARG A 134 0.24 8.91 14.99
N VAL A 135 -0.81 8.24 14.55
CA VAL A 135 -0.94 6.80 14.71
C VAL A 135 -0.40 6.13 13.45
N VAL A 136 0.65 5.33 13.62
CA VAL A 136 1.34 4.63 12.55
C VAL A 136 1.37 3.12 12.79
N CYS A 137 1.03 2.35 11.76
CA CYS A 137 1.34 0.92 11.76
C CYS A 137 2.74 0.72 11.17
N LYS A 138 3.71 0.40 12.03
CA LYS A 138 5.10 0.14 11.61
C LYS A 138 5.32 -1.35 11.39
N ARG A 139 5.99 -1.68 10.28
CA ARG A 139 6.53 -3.03 10.08
C ARG A 139 8.01 -2.96 9.77
N LYS A 140 8.80 -3.85 10.37
CA LYS A 140 10.19 -4.08 9.97
C LYS A 140 10.19 -4.94 8.72
N HIS A 141 10.72 -4.40 7.62
CA HIS A 141 10.95 -5.16 6.39
C HIS A 141 12.45 -5.13 6.08
N ASN A 142 13.14 -6.28 6.17
CA ASN A 142 14.59 -6.40 5.95
C ASN A 142 15.41 -5.37 6.77
N GLY A 143 15.07 -5.17 8.04
CA GLY A 143 15.76 -4.20 8.92
C GLY A 143 15.40 -2.73 8.68
N GLN A 144 14.70 -2.39 7.59
CA GLN A 144 14.18 -1.04 7.35
C GLN A 144 12.77 -0.88 7.94
N LYS A 145 12.54 0.25 8.62
CA LYS A 145 11.19 0.64 9.08
C LYS A 145 10.43 1.21 7.87
N ARG A 146 9.29 0.62 7.54
CA ARG A 146 8.37 1.18 6.55
C ARG A 146 7.03 1.50 7.22
N TYR A 147 6.43 2.59 6.81
CA TYR A 147 5.11 3.03 7.23
C TYR A 147 4.09 2.48 6.24
N PHE A 148 3.08 1.77 6.75
CA PHE A 148 2.11 1.08 5.91
C PHE A 148 0.75 1.75 5.92
N SER A 149 0.47 2.60 6.89
CA SER A 149 -0.75 3.39 6.95
C SER A 149 -0.49 4.59 7.83
N GLU A 150 -1.01 5.73 7.41
CA GLU A 150 -0.92 6.99 8.13
C GLU A 150 -2.35 7.47 8.33
N GLY A 151 -2.75 7.56 9.59
CA GLY A 151 -3.92 8.34 9.99
C GLY A 151 -3.39 9.63 10.57
N ASP A 152 -3.46 10.70 9.77
CA ASP A 152 -3.22 12.05 10.26
C ASP A 152 -4.58 12.68 10.52
N ARG A 153 -4.91 12.91 11.80
CA ARG A 153 -6.01 13.82 12.17
C ARG A 153 -5.88 14.31 13.60
N PHE A 154 -5.35 15.53 13.78
CA PHE A 154 -6.18 16.67 14.16
C PHE A 154 -5.35 17.97 14.14
N GLU A 155 -5.82 18.99 13.41
CA GLU A 155 -5.43 20.38 13.67
C GLU A 155 -6.15 20.84 14.95
N GLY A 156 -5.52 20.65 16.10
CA GLY A 156 -5.99 21.21 17.36
C GLY A 156 -5.75 22.73 17.41
N ILE A 157 -6.51 23.53 16.66
CA ILE A 157 -6.62 24.96 16.94
C ILE A 157 -7.60 25.11 18.11
N TRP A 158 -7.05 25.15 19.32
CA TRP A 158 -7.79 25.48 20.54
C TRP A 158 -8.00 26.99 20.65
N ASP A 159 -8.72 27.54 19.68
CA ASP A 159 -9.33 28.88 19.78
C ASP A 159 -10.58 28.92 18.89
N GLY A 160 -11.62 28.18 19.32
CA GLY A 160 -13.01 28.51 19.00
C GLY A 160 -13.51 28.45 17.55
N GLN A 161 -12.78 27.92 16.56
CA GLN A 161 -13.35 27.68 15.22
C GLN A 161 -12.97 26.33 14.63
N VAL A 162 -13.87 25.37 14.83
CA VAL A 162 -13.87 24.09 14.11
C VAL A 162 -14.32 24.34 12.67
N LYS A 163 -13.54 23.91 11.68
CA LYS A 163 -14.10 23.52 10.38
C LYS A 163 -13.99 22.01 10.20
N PRO A 164 -15.12 21.31 10.06
CA PRO A 164 -15.12 19.89 9.72
C PRO A 164 -14.80 19.70 8.24
N TYR A 165 -14.09 18.62 7.93
CA TYR A 165 -14.14 17.95 6.62
C TYR A 165 -14.31 16.45 6.82
#